data_AF-A0A3D4BAC5-F1
#
_entry.id   AF-A0A3D4BAC5-F1
#
_cell.length_a   1.000
_cell.length_b   1.000
_cell.length_c   1.000
_cell.angle_alpha   90.00
_cell.angle_beta   90.00
_cell.angle_gamma   90.00
#
_symmetry.space_group_name_H-M   'P 1'
#
loop_
_entity.id
_entity.type
_entity.pdbx_description
1 polymer ?
#
loop_
_entity_poly.entity_id
_entity_poly.type
_entity_poly.pdbx_seq_one_letter_code
_entity_poly.pdbx_strand_id
1 'polypeptide(L)'
;ASVFFLKNNLETLVSVTYGEDIRTRLQRNDGLLLERLADIFGPDTDDLNSRFTHYTELLTLFEQIYDPQQQTALIRAPARINLKGVHVDHRGGYLNYMAIDREVVMVVSPRDDDLVVLHDEASDAFGARQFYIGEALPPEKRGQWQTYIEQVTLAPGDWSNYIRAAVLRLQDHFKTQPLCGMNLLVASDIPIAAGLSSSSALVVAACEACLWVNGLSL
;
A
#
# COMPACT_ATOMS: atom_id res chain seq x y z
N ALA A 1 -6.48 18.14 2.81
CA ALA A 1 -5.48 17.17 2.32
C ALA A 1 -6.15 16.34 1.24
N SER A 2 -5.99 16.76 -0.02
CA SER A 2 -6.65 16.13 -1.16
C SER A 2 -5.86 14.88 -1.55
N VAL A 3 -6.41 13.70 -1.30
CA VAL A 3 -5.89 12.44 -1.86
C VAL A 3 -6.30 12.42 -3.33
N PHE A 4 -5.37 12.79 -4.21
CA PHE A 4 -5.56 12.71 -5.66
C PHE A 4 -5.34 11.27 -6.11
N PHE A 5 -6.39 10.61 -6.59
CA PHE A 5 -6.28 9.43 -7.42
C PHE A 5 -6.10 9.90 -8.88
N LEU A 6 -4.87 9.86 -9.38
CA LEU A 6 -4.60 10.00 -10.80
C LEU A 6 -4.74 8.63 -11.46
N LYS A 7 -5.98 8.31 -11.84
CA LYS A 7 -6.25 7.26 -12.83
C LYS A 7 -6.08 7.90 -14.21
N ASN A 8 -5.19 7.30 -15.00
CA ASN A 8 -4.80 7.61 -16.39
C ASN A 8 -3.49 8.38 -16.55
N ASN A 9 -2.48 7.62 -16.99
CA ASN A 9 -1.14 7.98 -17.45
C ASN A 9 -0.08 8.22 -16.36
N LEU A 10 0.80 7.21 -16.25
CA LEU A 10 2.10 7.13 -15.57
C LEU A 10 2.09 6.85 -14.05
N GLU A 11 2.93 5.87 -13.66
CA GLU A 11 3.67 5.78 -12.38
C GLU A 11 3.09 5.09 -11.13
N THR A 12 1.96 4.39 -11.19
CA THR A 12 1.62 3.40 -10.14
C THR A 12 1.53 2.01 -10.76
N LEU A 13 2.66 1.31 -10.83
CA LEU A 13 2.69 -0.14 -11.01
C LEU A 13 2.18 -0.77 -9.71
N VAL A 14 0.87 -0.88 -9.61
CA VAL A 14 0.27 -1.93 -8.81
C VAL A 14 0.51 -3.19 -9.63
N SER A 15 1.56 -3.95 -9.31
CA SER A 15 1.74 -5.29 -9.87
C SER A 15 0.72 -6.21 -9.20
N VAL A 16 -0.55 -5.98 -9.48
CA VAL A 16 -1.57 -6.96 -9.17
C VAL A 16 -1.43 -8.07 -10.18
N THR A 17 -0.76 -9.13 -9.78
CA THR A 17 -0.69 -10.37 -10.56
C THR A 17 -2.05 -11.05 -10.46
N TYR A 18 -2.98 -10.62 -11.32
CA TYR A 18 -4.24 -11.33 -11.53
C TYR A 18 -3.96 -12.59 -12.36
N GLY A 19 -4.08 -13.76 -11.74
CA GLY A 19 -4.20 -15.05 -12.44
C GLY A 19 -3.04 -16.03 -12.30
N GLU A 20 -1.83 -15.56 -11.99
CA GLU A 20 -0.69 -16.41 -11.60
C GLU A 20 -0.07 -15.90 -10.31
N ASP A 21 0.23 -16.82 -9.41
CA ASP A 21 0.89 -16.55 -8.14
C ASP A 21 2.21 -15.78 -8.35
N ILE A 22 2.36 -14.63 -7.67
CA ILE A 22 3.53 -13.75 -7.76
C ILE A 22 4.83 -14.49 -7.44
N ARG A 23 4.78 -15.45 -6.51
CA ARG A 23 5.91 -16.30 -6.16
C ARG A 23 6.36 -17.14 -7.35
N THR A 24 5.43 -17.75 -8.08
CA THR A 24 5.76 -18.52 -9.28
C THR A 24 6.47 -17.68 -10.34
N ARG A 25 6.08 -16.41 -10.50
CA ARG A 25 6.72 -15.47 -11.43
C ARG A 25 8.13 -15.08 -10.99
N LEU A 26 8.31 -14.82 -9.70
CA LEU A 26 9.62 -14.53 -9.14
C LEU A 26 10.55 -15.76 -9.24
N GLN A 27 10.07 -16.97 -8.93
CA GLN A 27 10.91 -18.17 -9.04
C GLN A 27 11.38 -18.48 -10.48
N ARG A 28 10.62 -18.05 -11.49
CA ARG A 28 10.92 -18.31 -12.90
C ARG A 28 11.72 -17.21 -13.59
N ASN A 29 12.09 -16.14 -12.87
CA ASN A 29 12.66 -14.93 -13.50
C ASN A 29 11.79 -14.47 -14.67
N ASP A 30 10.50 -14.26 -14.40
CA ASP A 30 9.53 -13.86 -15.41
C ASP A 30 10.02 -12.63 -16.20
N GLY A 31 10.17 -12.80 -17.51
CA GLY A 31 10.74 -11.77 -18.39
C GLY A 31 9.88 -10.52 -18.49
N LEU A 32 8.55 -10.64 -18.37
CA LEU A 32 7.65 -9.48 -18.38
C LEU A 32 7.77 -8.71 -17.07
N LEU A 33 7.90 -9.39 -15.93
CA LEU A 33 8.17 -8.72 -14.66
C LEU A 33 9.51 -7.98 -14.69
N LEU A 34 10.57 -8.61 -15.22
CA LEU A 34 11.88 -7.97 -15.36
C LEU A 34 11.84 -6.76 -16.30
N GLU A 35 11.16 -6.86 -17.45
CA GLU A 35 10.97 -5.74 -18.38
C GLU A 35 10.23 -4.58 -17.71
N ARG A 36 9.19 -4.87 -16.92
CA ARG A 36 8.46 -3.86 -16.16
C ARG A 36 9.28 -3.20 -15.07
N LEU A 37 10.11 -3.94 -14.36
CA LEU A 37 11.01 -3.35 -13.37
C LEU A 37 12.08 -2.50 -14.06
N ALA A 38 12.59 -2.93 -15.22
CA ALA A 38 13.52 -2.16 -16.03
C ALA A 38 12.92 -0.84 -16.55
N ASP A 39 11.63 -0.84 -16.92
CA ASP A 39 10.90 0.38 -17.28
C ASP A 39 10.83 1.40 -16.12
N ILE A 40 10.77 0.93 -14.87
CA ILE A 40 10.65 1.78 -13.68
C ILE A 40 12.02 2.26 -13.18
N PHE A 41 12.91 1.32 -12.92
CA PHE A 41 14.18 1.55 -12.22
C PHE A 41 15.35 1.77 -13.18
N GLY A 42 15.13 1.53 -14.47
CA GLY A 42 16.16 1.56 -15.50
C GLY A 42 16.76 0.18 -15.76
N PRO A 43 17.60 0.06 -16.80
CA PRO A 43 18.11 -1.22 -17.30
C PRO A 43 19.29 -1.78 -16.49
N ASP A 44 19.64 -1.20 -15.34
CA ASP A 44 20.77 -1.65 -14.52
C ASP A 44 20.44 -3.02 -13.90
N THR A 45 21.15 -4.05 -14.34
CA THR A 45 20.88 -5.42 -13.93
C THR A 45 21.12 -5.66 -12.44
N ASP A 46 22.05 -4.94 -11.82
CA ASP A 46 22.37 -5.15 -10.40
C ASP A 46 21.26 -4.61 -9.51
N ASP A 47 20.71 -3.43 -9.85
CA ASP A 47 19.56 -2.86 -9.13
C ASP A 47 18.30 -3.73 -9.32
N LEU A 48 18.03 -4.18 -10.55
CA LEU A 48 16.90 -5.06 -10.85
C LEU A 48 17.00 -6.39 -10.10
N ASN A 49 18.17 -7.01 -10.05
CA ASN A 49 18.40 -8.24 -9.30
C ASN A 49 18.24 -8.03 -7.79
N SER A 50 18.70 -6.89 -7.27
CA SER A 50 18.52 -6.52 -5.86
C SER A 50 17.05 -6.40 -5.49
N ARG A 51 16.26 -5.67 -6.29
CA ARG A 51 14.79 -5.54 -6.11
C ARG A 51 14.09 -6.88 -6.14
N PHE A 52 14.45 -7.72 -7.10
CA PHE A 52 13.87 -9.04 -7.27
C PHE A 52 14.15 -9.96 -6.08
N THR A 53 15.39 -9.91 -5.58
CA THR A 53 15.81 -10.64 -4.38
C THR A 53 15.02 -10.18 -3.18
N HIS A 54 14.92 -8.87 -2.97
CA HIS A 54 14.15 -8.28 -1.88
C HIS A 54 12.66 -8.67 -1.93
N TYR A 55 12.01 -8.63 -3.09
CA TYR A 55 10.62 -9.06 -3.23
C TYR A 55 10.42 -10.56 -2.91
N THR A 56 11.40 -11.39 -3.26
CA THR A 56 11.40 -12.82 -2.94
C THR A 56 11.58 -13.06 -1.44
N GLU A 57 12.44 -12.29 -0.78
CA GLU A 57 12.64 -12.31 0.66
C GLU A 57 11.36 -11.90 1.40
N LEU A 58 10.68 -10.83 0.95
CA LEU A 58 9.41 -10.39 1.54
C LEU A 58 8.31 -11.45 1.46
N LEU A 59 8.17 -12.13 0.31
CA LEU A 59 7.21 -13.23 0.20
C LEU A 59 7.57 -14.40 1.11
N THR A 60 8.86 -14.70 1.25
CA THR A 60 9.33 -15.76 2.15
C THR A 60 9.06 -15.40 3.61
N LEU A 61 9.29 -14.15 4.00
CA LEU A 61 8.98 -13.66 5.34
C LEU A 61 7.46 -13.67 5.60
N PHE A 62 6.65 -13.25 4.63
CA PHE A 62 5.19 -13.27 4.74
C PHE A 62 4.67 -14.68 5.04
N GLU A 63 5.20 -15.69 4.35
CA GLU A 63 4.83 -17.11 4.53
C GLU A 63 5.33 -17.74 5.83
N GLN A 64 6.31 -17.11 6.49
CA GLN A 64 6.72 -17.50 7.83
C GLN A 64 5.78 -16.94 8.89
N ILE A 65 5.16 -15.77 8.62
CA ILE A 65 4.25 -15.08 9.53
C ILE A 65 2.81 -15.60 9.35
N TYR A 66 2.39 -15.87 8.11
CA TYR A 66 1.02 -16.24 7.73
C TYR A 66 0.99 -17.59 7.00
N ASP A 67 -0.21 -18.11 6.69
CA ASP A 67 -0.35 -19.40 6.02
C ASP A 67 0.18 -19.36 4.57
N PRO A 68 1.18 -20.19 4.21
CA PRO A 68 1.81 -20.19 2.89
C PRO A 68 0.90 -20.64 1.74
N GLN A 69 -0.28 -21.20 2.04
CA GLN A 69 -1.23 -21.62 1.01
C GLN A 69 -2.15 -20.47 0.56
N GLN A 70 -2.10 -19.31 1.22
CA GLN A 70 -2.93 -18.18 0.86
C GLN A 70 -2.48 -17.56 -0.46
N GLN A 71 -3.46 -17.14 -1.27
CA GLN A 71 -3.18 -16.32 -2.43
C GLN A 71 -2.58 -14.99 -1.96
N THR A 72 -1.42 -14.62 -2.50
CA THR A 72 -0.74 -13.38 -2.17
C THR A 72 -0.62 -12.46 -3.38
N ALA A 73 -0.51 -11.16 -3.12
CA ALA A 73 -0.12 -10.16 -4.11
C ALA A 73 0.99 -9.26 -3.55
N LEU A 74 1.80 -8.71 -4.45
CA LEU A 74 2.83 -7.72 -4.15
C LEU A 74 2.42 -6.37 -4.70
N ILE A 75 2.19 -5.41 -3.81
CA ILE A 75 1.74 -4.06 -4.11
C ILE A 75 2.88 -3.10 -3.86
N ARG A 76 3.19 -2.23 -4.82
CA ARG A 76 4.23 -1.21 -4.66
C ARG A 76 3.64 0.20 -4.81
N ALA A 77 4.16 1.15 -4.04
CA ALA A 77 3.87 2.58 -4.21
C ALA A 77 5.17 3.38 -4.08
N PRO A 78 5.57 4.15 -5.12
CA PRO A 78 6.80 4.92 -5.06
C PRO A 78 6.66 6.13 -4.13
N ALA A 79 7.78 6.53 -3.52
CA ALA A 79 7.96 7.84 -2.95
C ALA A 79 7.94 8.91 -4.03
N ARG A 80 7.73 10.15 -3.60
CA ARG A 80 7.81 11.31 -4.48
C ARG A 80 8.52 12.48 -3.82
N ILE A 81 9.24 13.23 -4.64
CA ILE A 81 9.84 14.51 -4.28
C ILE A 81 9.03 15.66 -4.86
N ASN A 82 8.96 16.78 -4.13
CA ASN A 82 8.45 18.04 -4.65
C ASN A 82 9.64 18.88 -5.11
N LEU A 83 9.79 19.08 -6.42
CA LEU A 83 10.89 19.89 -6.97
C LEU A 83 10.65 21.38 -6.73
N LYS A 84 9.38 21.83 -6.85
CA LYS A 84 8.98 23.22 -6.69
C LYS A 84 7.48 23.34 -6.43
N GLY A 85 7.09 24.29 -5.58
CA GLY A 85 5.69 24.54 -5.23
C GLY A 85 5.31 23.89 -3.90
N VAL A 86 6.04 24.22 -2.84
CA VAL A 86 5.68 23.78 -1.48
C VAL A 86 4.60 24.72 -0.92
N HIS A 87 3.58 24.17 -0.26
CA HIS A 87 2.46 24.92 0.35
C HIS A 87 1.65 25.83 -0.60
N VAL A 88 1.63 25.51 -1.90
CA VAL A 88 0.75 26.17 -2.88
C VAL A 88 -0.42 25.28 -3.32
N ASP A 89 -0.38 24.00 -2.95
CA ASP A 89 -1.36 22.95 -3.25
C ASP A 89 -2.77 23.31 -2.78
N HIS A 90 -2.92 23.77 -1.54
CA HIS A 90 -4.19 24.20 -0.96
C HIS A 90 -4.67 25.57 -1.45
N ARG A 91 -3.90 26.22 -2.33
CA ARG A 91 -4.22 27.54 -2.92
C ARG A 91 -4.39 27.48 -4.44
N GLY A 92 -4.50 26.28 -5.02
CA GLY A 92 -4.64 26.09 -6.46
C GLY A 92 -3.38 26.39 -7.27
N GLY A 93 -2.21 26.40 -6.63
CA GLY A 93 -0.93 26.56 -7.31
C GLY A 93 -0.48 25.28 -8.01
N TYR A 94 0.37 25.42 -9.01
CA TYR A 94 0.96 24.30 -9.74
C TYR A 94 2.00 23.58 -8.89
N LEU A 95 2.00 22.25 -8.98
CA LEU A 95 2.90 21.35 -8.26
C LEU A 95 3.81 20.65 -9.27
N ASN A 96 5.05 20.42 -8.89
CA ASN A 96 6.00 19.68 -9.71
C ASN A 96 6.56 18.51 -8.89
N TYR A 97 5.82 17.39 -8.94
CA TYR A 97 6.23 16.15 -8.29
C TYR A 97 6.90 15.20 -9.29
N MET A 98 7.82 14.40 -8.77
CA MET A 98 8.47 13.32 -9.49
C MET A 98 8.55 12.11 -8.57
N ALA A 99 8.17 10.93 -9.07
CA ALA A 99 8.42 9.68 -8.38
C ALA A 99 9.93 9.41 -8.32
N ILE A 100 10.39 8.78 -7.24
CA ILE A 100 11.80 8.37 -7.10
C ILE A 100 11.89 6.86 -6.99
N ASP A 101 13.11 6.34 -7.08
CA ASP A 101 13.50 4.93 -6.96
C ASP A 101 13.36 4.35 -5.54
N ARG A 102 12.56 4.99 -4.69
CA ARG A 102 12.23 4.54 -3.32
C ARG A 102 10.76 4.24 -3.25
N GLU A 103 10.38 3.26 -2.45
CA GLU A 103 9.02 2.72 -2.45
C GLU A 103 8.60 2.13 -1.11
N VAL A 104 7.28 2.04 -0.95
CA VAL A 104 6.64 1.11 -0.02
C VAL A 104 6.25 -0.12 -0.82
N VAL A 105 6.55 -1.30 -0.29
CA VAL A 105 6.12 -2.60 -0.81
C VAL A 105 5.24 -3.26 0.24
N MET A 106 4.13 -3.85 -0.20
CA MET A 106 3.24 -4.64 0.65
C MET A 106 3.05 -6.02 0.03
N VAL A 107 3.27 -7.07 0.83
CA VAL A 107 2.73 -8.39 0.54
C VAL A 107 1.38 -8.50 1.25
N VAL A 108 0.33 -8.86 0.50
CA VAL A 108 -1.04 -8.92 1.00
C VAL A 108 -1.67 -10.28 0.72
N SER A 109 -2.46 -10.80 1.66
CA SER A 109 -3.41 -11.89 1.41
C SER A 109 -4.81 -11.55 1.93
N PRO A 110 -5.87 -12.03 1.26
CA PRO A 110 -7.24 -11.81 1.70
C PRO A 110 -7.57 -12.65 2.95
N ARG A 111 -8.54 -12.18 3.73
CA ARG A 111 -9.14 -12.94 4.84
C ARG A 111 -10.65 -13.03 4.66
N ASP A 112 -11.27 -14.04 5.27
CA ASP A 112 -12.73 -14.23 5.25
C ASP A 112 -13.46 -13.42 6.34
N ASP A 113 -12.72 -12.85 7.30
CA ASP A 113 -13.22 -11.93 8.33
C ASP A 113 -12.97 -10.47 7.94
N ASP A 114 -13.28 -9.49 8.80
CA ASP A 114 -13.01 -8.06 8.58
C ASP A 114 -11.77 -7.56 9.37
N LEU A 115 -10.91 -8.49 9.80
CA LEU A 115 -9.70 -8.16 10.54
C LEU A 115 -8.58 -7.74 9.60
N VAL A 116 -7.96 -6.60 9.86
CA VAL A 116 -6.72 -6.19 9.20
C VAL A 116 -5.56 -6.44 10.14
N VAL A 117 -4.58 -7.24 9.73
CA VAL A 117 -3.36 -7.55 10.49
C VAL A 117 -2.15 -6.98 9.75
N LEU A 118 -1.30 -6.25 10.47
CA LEU A 118 -0.17 -5.50 9.92
C LEU A 118 1.12 -5.95 10.60
N HIS A 119 2.09 -6.35 9.78
CA HIS A 119 3.48 -6.55 10.19
C HIS A 119 4.40 -5.64 9.38
N ASP A 120 5.45 -5.16 10.01
CA ASP A 120 6.56 -4.44 9.37
C ASP A 120 7.72 -5.42 9.16
N GLU A 121 8.41 -5.34 8.03
CA GLU A 121 9.55 -6.20 7.69
C GLU A 121 10.64 -6.14 8.76
N ALA A 122 10.97 -4.95 9.25
CA ALA A 122 12.08 -4.75 10.16
C ALA A 122 11.73 -5.10 11.62
N SER A 123 10.45 -5.30 11.95
CA SER A 123 9.80 -5.61 13.24
C SER A 123 10.14 -4.74 14.47
N ASP A 124 11.39 -4.30 14.60
CA ASP A 124 11.93 -3.48 15.68
C ASP A 124 11.58 -2.00 15.52
N ALA A 125 11.37 -1.55 14.28
CA ALA A 125 10.99 -0.17 13.97
C ALA A 125 9.49 0.08 14.23
N PHE A 126 8.65 -0.87 13.83
CA PHE A 126 7.21 -0.76 13.90
C PHE A 126 6.57 -2.08 14.34
N GLY A 127 6.17 -2.17 15.60
CA GLY A 127 5.52 -3.38 16.12
C GLY A 127 4.21 -3.71 15.41
N ALA A 128 3.85 -4.99 15.41
CA ALA A 128 2.63 -5.50 14.78
C ALA A 128 1.37 -4.78 15.28
N ARG A 129 0.39 -4.63 14.39
CA ARG A 129 -0.89 -3.95 14.66
C ARG A 129 -2.05 -4.70 14.05
N GLN A 130 -3.22 -4.53 14.62
CA GLN A 130 -4.45 -5.07 14.05
C GLN A 130 -5.65 -4.20 14.37
N PHE A 131 -6.66 -4.23 13.51
CA PHE A 131 -7.95 -3.59 13.76
C PHE A 131 -9.06 -4.26 12.95
N TYR A 132 -10.28 -4.28 13.50
CA TYR A 132 -11.48 -4.70 12.77
C TYR A 132 -12.07 -3.52 11.99
N ILE A 133 -12.41 -3.73 10.72
CA ILE A 133 -12.96 -2.68 9.85
C ILE A 133 -14.33 -2.25 10.36
N GLY A 134 -15.20 -3.20 10.70
CA GLY A 134 -16.57 -2.96 11.16
C GLY A 134 -16.62 -2.31 12.54
N GLU A 135 -15.69 -2.62 13.45
CA GLU A 135 -15.56 -1.92 14.73
C GLU A 135 -15.12 -0.47 14.52
N ALA A 136 -14.15 -0.27 13.63
CA ALA A 136 -13.60 1.05 13.36
C ALA A 136 -14.56 1.95 12.58
N LEU A 137 -15.30 1.43 11.60
CA LEU A 137 -16.34 2.16 10.87
C LEU A 137 -17.63 1.31 10.73
N PRO A 138 -18.48 1.34 11.76
CA PRO A 138 -19.76 0.63 11.77
C PRO A 138 -20.69 1.04 10.63
N PRO A 139 -21.59 0.15 10.16
CA PRO A 139 -22.50 0.42 9.04
C PRO A 139 -23.29 1.73 9.16
N GLU A 140 -23.77 2.06 10.35
CA GLU A 140 -24.56 3.27 10.63
C GLU A 140 -23.76 4.58 10.49
N LYS A 141 -22.43 4.52 10.55
CA LYS A 141 -21.53 5.67 10.37
C LYS A 141 -21.03 5.83 8.93
N ARG A 142 -21.25 4.84 8.06
CA ARG A 142 -20.81 4.90 6.65
C ARG A 142 -21.57 5.98 5.88
N GLY A 143 -20.87 6.68 5.00
CA GLY A 143 -21.38 7.85 4.27
C GLY A 143 -21.39 9.14 5.08
N GLN A 144 -20.96 9.12 6.35
CA GLN A 144 -20.89 10.29 7.24
C GLN A 144 -19.43 10.62 7.60
N TRP A 145 -18.54 10.54 6.60
CA TRP A 145 -17.09 10.65 6.78
C TRP A 145 -16.64 11.84 7.63
N GLN A 146 -17.19 13.03 7.37
CA GLN A 146 -16.82 14.26 8.09
C GLN A 146 -17.13 14.15 9.60
N THR A 147 -18.31 13.65 9.95
CA THR A 147 -18.70 13.43 11.34
C THR A 147 -17.86 12.34 11.99
N TYR A 148 -17.54 11.29 11.25
CA TYR A 148 -16.67 10.21 11.74
C TYR A 148 -15.28 10.72 12.11
N ILE A 149 -14.61 11.49 11.23
CA ILE A 149 -13.25 11.99 11.49
C ILE A 149 -13.18 13.00 12.64
N GLU A 150 -14.29 13.68 12.95
CA GLU A 150 -14.38 14.61 14.08
C GLU A 150 -14.53 13.88 15.43
N GLN A 151 -15.02 12.64 15.41
CA GLN A 151 -15.30 11.85 16.62
C GLN A 151 -14.24 10.78 16.91
N VAL A 152 -13.47 10.38 15.90
CA VAL A 152 -12.47 9.31 16.06
C VAL A 152 -11.26 9.82 16.84
N THR A 153 -10.90 9.09 17.90
CA THR A 153 -9.64 9.29 18.63
C THR A 153 -8.66 8.21 18.22
N LEU A 154 -7.51 8.63 17.71
CA LEU A 154 -6.41 7.74 17.31
C LEU A 154 -5.21 7.95 18.22
N ALA A 155 -4.45 6.89 18.48
CA ALA A 155 -3.17 7.00 19.17
C ALA A 155 -2.20 7.82 18.28
N PRO A 156 -1.71 8.99 18.75
CA PRO A 156 -0.82 9.82 17.95
C PRO A 156 0.47 9.07 17.60
N GLY A 157 0.92 9.19 16.35
CA GLY A 157 2.18 8.59 15.90
C GLY A 157 2.12 7.08 15.61
N ASP A 158 0.98 6.42 15.79
CA ASP A 158 0.84 5.01 15.37
C ASP A 158 0.81 4.91 13.84
N TRP A 159 1.75 4.15 13.29
CA TRP A 159 1.93 3.95 11.85
C TRP A 159 0.71 3.27 11.19
N SER A 160 0.01 2.41 11.93
CA SER A 160 -1.19 1.73 11.45
C SER A 160 -2.32 2.70 11.10
N ASN A 161 -2.30 3.93 11.62
CA ASN A 161 -3.31 4.94 11.31
C ASN A 161 -3.34 5.30 9.82
N TYR A 162 -2.21 5.23 9.11
CA TYR A 162 -2.16 5.49 7.66
C TYR A 162 -2.93 4.42 6.89
N ILE A 163 -2.70 3.15 7.22
CA ILE A 163 -3.36 2.01 6.59
C ILE A 163 -4.84 1.97 7.01
N ARG A 164 -5.14 2.21 8.29
CA ARG A 164 -6.51 2.32 8.80
C ARG A 164 -7.28 3.43 8.08
N ALA A 165 -6.69 4.60 7.88
CA ALA A 165 -7.34 5.68 7.14
C ALA A 165 -7.67 5.29 5.70
N ALA A 166 -6.74 4.61 5.00
CA ALA A 166 -6.96 4.10 3.64
C ALA A 166 -8.15 3.13 3.58
N VAL A 167 -8.11 2.07 4.40
CA VAL A 167 -9.14 1.02 4.44
C VAL A 167 -10.50 1.59 4.81
N LEU A 168 -10.57 2.43 5.84
CA LEU A 168 -11.84 3.02 6.27
C LEU A 168 -12.40 4.01 5.25
N ARG A 169 -11.54 4.74 4.54
CA ARG A 169 -12.00 5.62 3.46
C ARG A 169 -12.60 4.82 2.30
N LEU A 170 -12.02 3.66 1.97
CA LEU A 170 -12.60 2.74 0.99
C LEU A 170 -13.90 2.13 1.51
N GLN A 171 -13.99 1.73 2.78
CA GLN A 171 -15.23 1.21 3.36
C GLN A 171 -16.35 2.26 3.33
N ASP A 172 -16.02 3.53 3.57
CA ASP A 172 -16.97 4.64 3.44
C ASP A 172 -17.40 4.88 1.99
N HIS A 173 -16.49 4.74 1.03
CA HIS A 173 -16.77 4.86 -0.40
C HIS A 173 -17.70 3.73 -0.88
N PHE A 174 -17.35 2.48 -0.59
CA PHE A 174 -18.13 1.27 -0.89
C PHE A 174 -19.12 0.93 0.23
N LYS A 175 -19.85 1.93 0.72
CA LYS A 175 -20.67 1.84 1.95
C LYS A 175 -21.66 0.66 2.03
N THR A 176 -22.14 0.16 0.88
CA THR A 176 -23.11 -0.95 0.79
C THR A 176 -22.47 -2.33 0.83
N GLN A 177 -21.16 -2.43 0.65
CA GLN A 177 -20.42 -3.69 0.67
C GLN A 177 -19.48 -3.69 1.88
N PRO A 178 -19.68 -4.57 2.86
CA PRO A 178 -18.67 -4.82 3.89
C PRO A 178 -17.38 -5.29 3.21
N LEU A 179 -16.27 -4.64 3.55
CA LEU A 179 -14.96 -5.06 3.07
C LEU A 179 -14.46 -6.24 3.90
N CYS A 180 -13.83 -7.18 3.22
CA CYS A 180 -13.03 -8.23 3.82
C CYS A 180 -11.71 -7.66 4.37
N GLY A 181 -11.24 -8.29 5.43
CA GLY A 181 -9.97 -8.07 6.09
C GLY A 181 -8.80 -8.61 5.26
N MET A 182 -7.60 -8.35 5.75
CA MET A 182 -6.37 -8.72 5.04
C MET A 182 -5.18 -8.86 5.99
N ASN A 183 -4.27 -9.76 5.63
CA ASN A 183 -2.94 -9.81 6.23
C ASN A 183 -1.99 -8.97 5.39
N LEU A 184 -1.19 -8.12 6.03
CA LEU A 184 -0.20 -7.27 5.39
C LEU A 184 1.18 -7.46 6.03
N LEU A 185 2.19 -7.59 5.17
CA LEU A 185 3.59 -7.34 5.50
C LEU A 185 4.03 -6.09 4.74
N VAL A 186 4.56 -5.11 5.44
CA VAL A 186 4.95 -3.81 4.91
C VAL A 186 6.47 -3.66 4.96
N ALA A 187 7.05 -3.24 3.85
CA ALA A 187 8.47 -2.90 3.72
C ALA A 187 8.61 -1.53 3.06
N SER A 188 9.67 -0.81 3.39
CA SER A 188 9.91 0.53 2.85
C SER A 188 11.40 0.87 2.87
N ASP A 189 11.95 1.23 1.72
CA ASP A 189 13.30 1.78 1.60
C ASP A 189 13.32 3.33 1.64
N ILE A 190 12.16 3.96 1.88
CA ILE A 190 12.01 5.41 1.99
C ILE A 190 12.48 5.89 3.37
N PRO A 191 13.49 6.79 3.44
CA PRO A 191 13.94 7.36 4.71
C PRO A 191 12.82 8.07 5.49
N ILE A 192 12.71 7.75 6.78
CA ILE A 192 11.75 8.38 7.70
C ILE A 192 12.05 9.89 7.80
N ALA A 193 11.00 10.71 7.80
CA ALA A 193 11.06 12.16 8.01
C ALA A 193 11.91 12.96 7.00
N ALA A 194 12.26 12.39 5.83
CA ALA A 194 13.06 13.07 4.82
C ALA A 194 12.27 13.99 3.86
N GLY A 195 10.98 14.26 4.14
CA GLY A 195 10.12 15.03 3.23
C GLY A 195 9.76 14.31 1.93
N LEU A 196 10.05 13.01 1.84
CA LEU A 196 9.86 12.16 0.65
C LEU A 196 8.46 11.53 0.54
N SER A 197 7.52 11.99 1.36
CA SER A 197 6.11 11.57 1.32
C SER A 197 5.86 10.08 1.59
N SER A 198 6.67 9.45 2.46
CA SER A 198 6.53 8.03 2.85
C SER A 198 5.13 7.67 3.35
N SER A 199 4.47 8.58 4.09
CA SER A 199 3.08 8.39 4.52
C SER A 199 2.08 8.33 3.37
N SER A 200 2.30 9.06 2.28
CA SER A 200 1.42 9.02 1.11
C SER A 200 1.60 7.72 0.34
N ALA A 201 2.84 7.27 0.15
CA ALA A 201 3.13 5.97 -0.47
C ALA A 201 2.48 4.82 0.32
N LEU A 202 2.58 4.85 1.66
CA LEU A 202 1.94 3.88 2.54
C LEU A 202 0.42 3.84 2.39
N VAL A 203 -0.24 5.02 2.35
CA VAL A 203 -1.69 5.13 2.13
C VAL A 203 -2.10 4.60 0.77
N VAL A 204 -1.36 4.93 -0.29
CA VAL A 204 -1.65 4.47 -1.66
C VAL A 204 -1.50 2.95 -1.76
N ALA A 205 -0.40 2.38 -1.26
CA ALA A 205 -0.21 0.93 -1.23
C ALA A 205 -1.33 0.22 -0.45
N ALA A 206 -1.74 0.76 0.70
CA ALA A 206 -2.83 0.21 1.49
C ALA A 206 -4.19 0.26 0.76
N CYS A 207 -4.47 1.35 0.03
CA CYS A 207 -5.67 1.44 -0.79
C CYS A 207 -5.68 0.37 -1.88
N GLU A 208 -4.58 0.23 -2.62
CA GLU A 208 -4.48 -0.74 -3.72
C GLU A 208 -4.55 -2.19 -3.22
N ALA A 209 -3.90 -2.50 -2.09
CA ALA A 209 -4.01 -3.79 -1.43
C ALA A 209 -5.47 -4.12 -1.05
N CYS A 210 -6.18 -3.15 -0.46
CA CYS A 210 -7.58 -3.32 -0.06
C CYS A 210 -8.52 -3.49 -1.26
N LEU A 211 -8.30 -2.72 -2.34
CA LEU A 211 -9.05 -2.87 -3.60
C LEU A 211 -8.83 -4.26 -4.20
N TRP A 212 -7.58 -4.74 -4.24
CA TRP A 212 -7.26 -6.07 -4.75
C TRP A 212 -7.95 -7.18 -3.95
N VAL A 213 -7.79 -7.17 -2.62
CA VAL A 213 -8.40 -8.16 -1.71
C VAL A 213 -9.91 -8.26 -1.91
N ASN A 214 -10.57 -7.12 -2.15
CA ASN A 214 -12.01 -7.06 -2.28
C ASN A 214 -12.52 -7.16 -3.73
N GLY A 215 -11.62 -7.29 -4.71
CA GLY A 215 -11.97 -7.31 -6.14
C GLY A 215 -12.67 -6.04 -6.62
N LEU A 216 -12.30 -4.88 -6.05
CA LEU A 216 -12.93 -3.59 -6.29
C LEU A 216 -12.10 -2.68 -7.20
N SER A 217 -12.75 -1.70 -7.80
CA SER A 217 -12.11 -0.67 -8.62
C SER A 217 -12.70 0.72 -8.35
N LEU A 218 -11.85 1.73 -8.19
CA LEU A 218 -12.23 3.15 -8.06
C LEU A 218 -12.57 3.83 -9.39
#